data_AF-A0A953FDM5-F1
#
_entry.id   AF-A0A953FDM5-F1
#
_cell.length_a   1.000
_cell.length_b   1.000
_cell.length_c   1.000
_cell.angle_alpha   90.00
_cell.angle_beta   90.00
_cell.angle_gamma   90.00
#
_symmetry.space_group_name_H-M   'P 1'
#
loop_
_entity.id
_entity.type
_entity.pdbx_description
1 polymer ?
#
loop_
_entity_poly.entity_id
_entity_poly.type
_entity_poly.pdbx_seq_one_letter_code
_entity_poly.pdbx_strand_id
1 'polypeptide(L)'
;MINVFRALRSGFLNKGQLRKYLLYALGEITLVIIGILVAIQVDNWNNRRKETNQLHANLDQIYTVFDRDLDRLISLHSGYQEQLQMIDTIRLHPRSIKREVLPFMLYYVDLGYESLSTEASNLAQKLNLDPEDLRQRNLAKAISEYERNFQVTTYFNEKYVTALLEQQQLSQPSLIFHLSEQNNFKEVDLNFFDDDEIATAWKMLESPLMQRALRSARNEKERNIKILSFNINIIKAKKAAIAEYYPDVVLLYRNIGITGDGLELNSWDKDVDLQPRDKSHTIWEADVKLRGGLVKFREGDDWTLNWGGTVFPEGNAVFYGSNIPVKAGQYHVVFDLNERVYSFKEIAQGN
;
A
#
# COMPACT_ATOMS: atom_id res chain seq x y z
N MET A 1 17.41 18.91 -52.96
CA MET A 1 16.72 18.59 -54.22
C MET A 1 17.61 17.62 -54.99
N ILE A 2 17.17 16.38 -55.24
CA ILE A 2 18.00 15.33 -55.84
C ILE A 2 18.45 15.80 -57.24
N ASN A 3 19.76 15.92 -57.48
CA ASN A 3 20.34 16.52 -58.69
C ASN A 3 19.81 15.92 -60.01
N VAL A 4 19.35 14.67 -59.98
CA VAL A 4 18.75 13.95 -61.10
C VAL A 4 17.48 14.62 -61.63
N PHE A 5 16.55 15.02 -60.75
CA PHE A 5 15.29 15.66 -61.17
C PHE A 5 15.51 17.08 -61.69
N ARG A 6 16.49 17.79 -61.10
CA ARG A 6 16.89 19.14 -61.52
C ARG A 6 17.48 19.14 -62.94
N ALA A 7 18.28 18.13 -63.28
CA ALA A 7 18.89 17.95 -64.60
C ALA A 7 17.88 17.51 -65.68
N LEU A 8 16.91 16.66 -65.33
CA LEU A 8 15.84 16.27 -66.25
C LEU A 8 14.93 17.45 -66.60
N ARG A 9 14.60 18.29 -65.60
CA ARG A 9 13.70 19.43 -65.76
C ARG A 9 14.29 20.54 -66.64
N SER A 10 15.57 20.87 -66.48
CA SER A 10 16.25 21.90 -67.29
C SER A 10 16.35 21.50 -68.77
N GLY A 11 16.46 20.20 -69.07
CA GLY A 11 16.47 19.69 -70.45
C GLY A 11 15.16 19.84 -71.22
N PHE A 12 14.00 19.93 -70.54
CA PHE A 12 12.69 20.11 -71.19
C PHE A 12 12.33 21.57 -71.46
N LEU A 13 12.84 22.50 -70.64
CA LEU A 13 12.74 23.95 -70.89
C LEU A 13 13.49 24.35 -72.18
N ASN A 14 14.70 23.84 -72.37
CA ASN A 14 15.54 24.11 -73.55
C ASN A 14 14.97 23.51 -74.86
N LYS A 15 13.93 22.67 -74.78
CA LYS A 15 13.26 22.04 -75.93
C LYS A 15 11.82 22.54 -76.18
N GLY A 16 11.38 23.59 -75.48
CA GLY A 16 10.02 24.15 -75.62
C GLY A 16 8.88 23.28 -75.06
N GLN A 17 9.17 22.26 -74.24
CA GLN A 17 8.18 21.26 -73.78
C GLN A 17 7.57 21.64 -72.41
N LEU A 18 6.91 22.79 -72.32
CA LEU A 18 6.31 23.34 -71.10
C LEU A 18 5.40 22.35 -70.34
N ARG A 19 4.56 21.58 -71.03
CA ARG A 19 3.66 20.61 -70.40
C ARG A 19 4.40 19.52 -69.62
N LYS A 20 5.51 19.02 -70.16
CA LYS A 20 6.34 18.00 -69.47
C LYS A 20 7.08 18.62 -68.30
N TYR A 21 7.66 19.81 -68.49
CA TYR A 21 8.29 20.56 -67.41
C TYR A 21 7.35 20.74 -66.20
N LEU A 22 6.10 21.16 -66.43
CA LEU A 22 5.11 21.35 -65.37
C LEU A 22 4.73 20.04 -64.68
N LEU A 23 4.53 18.95 -65.43
CA LEU A 23 4.23 17.63 -64.86
C LEU A 23 5.36 17.09 -63.97
N TYR A 24 6.62 17.23 -64.40
CA TYR A 24 7.78 16.81 -63.60
C TYR A 24 7.99 17.68 -62.36
N ALA A 25 7.83 19.00 -62.48
CA ALA A 25 7.90 19.91 -61.33
C ALA A 25 6.77 19.65 -60.32
N LEU A 26 5.56 19.37 -60.80
CA LEU A 26 4.43 18.98 -59.94
C LEU A 26 4.71 17.67 -59.23
N GLY A 27 5.22 16.65 -59.94
CA GLY A 27 5.60 15.37 -59.34
C GLY A 27 6.68 15.51 -58.25
N GLU A 28 7.68 16.38 -58.45
CA GLU A 28 8.70 16.68 -57.45
C GLU A 28 8.11 17.32 -56.19
N ILE A 29 7.23 18.32 -56.36
CA ILE A 29 6.54 18.97 -55.25
C ILE A 29 5.66 17.95 -54.51
N THR A 30 4.88 17.14 -55.23
CA THR A 30 4.05 16.09 -54.64
C THR A 30 4.88 15.08 -53.84
N LEU A 31 6.03 14.65 -54.36
CA LEU A 31 6.92 13.71 -53.66
C LEU A 31 7.51 14.32 -52.37
N VAL A 32 7.90 15.60 -52.42
CA VAL A 32 8.38 16.33 -51.23
C VAL A 32 7.26 16.49 -50.20
N ILE A 33 6.04 16.86 -50.64
CA ILE A 33 4.87 16.96 -49.76
C ILE A 33 4.58 15.62 -49.09
N ILE A 34 4.58 14.50 -49.84
CA ILE A 34 4.40 13.16 -49.28
C ILE A 34 5.49 12.86 -48.25
N GLY A 35 6.75 13.18 -48.54
CA GLY A 35 7.86 13.00 -47.60
C GLY A 35 7.66 13.77 -46.28
N ILE A 36 7.21 15.02 -46.36
CA ILE A 36 6.92 15.85 -45.17
C ILE A 36 5.72 15.28 -44.39
N LEU A 37 4.65 14.86 -45.07
CA LEU A 37 3.48 14.27 -44.43
C LEU A 37 3.82 12.97 -43.70
N VAL A 38 4.62 12.09 -44.32
CA VAL A 38 5.10 10.86 -43.69
C VAL A 38 5.99 11.17 -42.49
N ALA A 39 6.90 12.13 -42.59
CA ALA A 39 7.74 12.55 -41.46
C ALA A 39 6.89 13.03 -40.28
N ILE A 40 5.91 13.92 -40.52
CA ILE A 40 4.97 14.40 -39.49
C ILE A 40 4.16 13.23 -38.91
N GLN A 41 3.72 12.28 -39.73
CA GLN A 41 2.95 11.13 -39.26
C GLN A 41 3.78 10.20 -38.37
N VAL A 42 5.04 9.95 -38.72
CA VAL A 42 5.98 9.16 -37.92
C VAL A 42 6.28 9.87 -36.59
N ASP A 43 6.54 11.17 -36.61
CA ASP A 43 6.77 11.96 -35.40
C ASP A 43 5.54 11.95 -34.48
N ASN A 44 4.34 12.15 -35.04
CA ASN A 44 3.09 12.07 -34.29
C ASN A 44 2.81 10.69 -33.71
N TRP A 45 3.17 9.61 -34.43
CA TRP A 45 3.05 8.25 -33.92
C TRP A 45 4.01 7.98 -32.76
N ASN A 46 5.26 8.44 -32.89
CA ASN A 46 6.26 8.30 -31.85
C ASN A 46 5.88 9.09 -30.58
N ASN A 47 5.36 10.31 -30.71
CA ASN A 47 4.89 11.11 -29.60
C ASN A 47 3.71 10.44 -28.87
N ARG A 48 2.70 9.96 -29.62
CA ARG A 48 1.57 9.22 -29.04
C ARG A 48 2.03 7.97 -28.28
N ARG A 49 2.97 7.20 -28.83
CA ARG A 49 3.52 6.02 -28.14
C ARG A 49 4.19 6.39 -26.81
N LYS A 50 4.94 7.50 -26.77
CA LYS A 50 5.55 8.00 -25.54
C LYS A 50 4.51 8.45 -24.51
N GLU A 51 3.48 9.16 -24.94
CA GLU A 51 2.35 9.58 -24.09
C GLU A 51 1.61 8.37 -23.49
N THR A 52 1.30 7.36 -24.32
CA THR A 52 0.68 6.12 -23.84
C THR A 52 1.57 5.38 -22.84
N ASN A 53 2.85 5.22 -23.12
CA ASN A 53 3.78 4.57 -22.18
C ASN A 53 3.89 5.34 -20.85
N GLN A 54 3.91 6.67 -20.90
CA GLN A 54 3.94 7.50 -19.70
C GLN A 54 2.64 7.38 -18.90
N LEU A 55 1.50 7.34 -19.57
CA LEU A 55 0.19 7.11 -18.94
C LEU A 55 0.17 5.75 -18.23
N HIS A 56 0.59 4.68 -18.88
CA HIS A 56 0.69 3.35 -18.26
C HIS A 56 1.61 3.34 -17.04
N ALA A 57 2.81 3.94 -17.14
CA ALA A 57 3.72 4.02 -16.01
C ALA A 57 3.12 4.81 -14.82
N ASN A 58 2.40 5.90 -15.11
CA ASN A 58 1.71 6.66 -14.07
C ASN A 58 0.55 5.84 -13.44
N LEU A 59 -0.18 5.07 -14.25
CA LEU A 59 -1.25 4.18 -13.78
C LEU A 59 -0.72 3.10 -12.84
N ASP A 60 0.39 2.44 -13.17
CA ASP A 60 1.03 1.44 -12.32
C ASP A 60 1.41 2.05 -10.96
N GLN A 61 1.95 3.29 -10.95
CA GLN A 61 2.28 4.01 -9.72
C GLN A 61 1.05 4.29 -8.86
N ILE A 62 -0.03 4.80 -9.47
CA ILE A 62 -1.27 5.12 -8.75
C ILE A 62 -1.93 3.85 -8.23
N TYR A 63 -1.96 2.79 -9.04
CA TYR A 63 -2.52 1.51 -8.66
C TYR A 63 -1.78 0.90 -7.47
N THR A 64 -0.45 1.02 -7.45
CA THR A 64 0.40 0.59 -6.32
C THR A 64 0.18 1.45 -5.09
N VAL A 65 0.06 2.78 -5.22
CA VAL A 65 -0.24 3.67 -4.08
C VAL A 65 -1.61 3.36 -3.48
N PHE A 66 -2.62 3.16 -4.31
CA PHE A 66 -3.95 2.74 -3.84
C PHE A 66 -3.91 1.39 -3.14
N ASP A 67 -3.07 0.46 -3.59
CA ASP A 67 -2.90 -0.82 -2.91
C ASP A 67 -2.27 -0.68 -1.52
N ARG A 68 -1.19 0.11 -1.40
CA ARG A 68 -0.53 0.41 -0.13
C ARG A 68 -1.44 1.16 0.84
N ASP A 69 -2.20 2.13 0.33
CA ASP A 69 -3.17 2.86 1.14
C ASP A 69 -4.32 1.97 1.59
N LEU A 70 -4.79 1.07 0.72
CA LEU A 70 -5.81 0.08 1.09
C LEU A 70 -5.32 -0.79 2.26
N ASP A 71 -4.08 -1.26 2.21
CA ASP A 71 -3.46 -2.03 3.29
C ASP A 71 -3.40 -1.26 4.61
N ARG A 72 -2.97 0.01 4.56
CA ARG A 72 -2.97 0.91 5.73
C ARG A 72 -4.37 1.08 6.32
N LEU A 73 -5.37 1.34 5.48
CA LEU A 73 -6.75 1.52 5.95
C LEU A 73 -7.34 0.23 6.52
N ILE A 74 -7.05 -0.93 5.92
CA ILE A 74 -7.51 -2.23 6.43
C ILE A 74 -6.86 -2.54 7.79
N SER A 75 -5.56 -2.30 7.93
CA SER A 75 -4.83 -2.48 9.18
C SER A 75 -5.39 -1.59 10.30
N LEU A 76 -5.65 -0.31 10.01
CA LEU A 76 -6.32 0.60 10.94
C LEU A 76 -7.73 0.16 11.31
N HIS A 77 -8.50 -0.29 10.32
CA HIS A 77 -9.84 -0.78 10.54
C HIS A 77 -9.83 -1.98 11.49
N SER A 78 -8.91 -2.94 11.27
CA SER A 78 -8.72 -4.08 12.16
C SER A 78 -8.34 -3.63 13.57
N GLY A 79 -7.32 -2.77 13.71
CA GLY A 79 -6.89 -2.27 15.03
C GLY A 79 -8.01 -1.56 15.81
N TYR A 80 -8.91 -0.84 15.14
CA TYR A 80 -10.08 -0.25 15.81
C TYR A 80 -11.15 -1.27 16.18
N GLN A 81 -11.33 -2.33 15.39
CA GLN A 81 -12.21 -3.44 15.77
C GLN A 81 -11.67 -4.17 17.01
N GLU A 82 -10.36 -4.38 17.06
CA GLU A 82 -9.66 -5.00 18.19
C GLU A 82 -9.82 -4.12 19.45
N GLN A 83 -9.52 -2.81 19.36
CA GLN A 83 -9.80 -1.85 20.44
C GLN A 83 -11.27 -1.84 20.90
N LEU A 84 -12.22 -1.96 19.98
CA LEU A 84 -13.64 -2.01 20.33
C LEU A 84 -13.97 -3.26 21.18
N GLN A 85 -13.45 -4.42 20.77
CA GLN A 85 -13.57 -5.67 21.54
C GLN A 85 -12.87 -5.57 22.89
N MET A 86 -11.72 -4.89 22.94
CA MET A 86 -10.99 -4.63 24.17
C MET A 86 -11.79 -3.77 25.15
N ILE A 87 -12.39 -2.68 24.68
CA ILE A 87 -13.25 -1.82 25.49
C ILE A 87 -14.45 -2.61 26.03
N ASP A 88 -15.07 -3.45 25.20
CA ASP A 88 -16.19 -4.29 25.64
C ASP A 88 -15.74 -5.31 26.70
N THR A 89 -14.55 -5.89 26.57
CA THR A 89 -13.96 -6.78 27.58
C THR A 89 -13.70 -6.06 28.90
N ILE A 90 -13.06 -4.89 28.87
CA ILE A 90 -12.78 -4.05 30.06
C ILE A 90 -14.08 -3.71 30.80
N ARG A 91 -15.14 -3.37 30.06
CA ARG A 91 -16.40 -2.90 30.66
C ARG A 91 -17.31 -4.02 31.14
N LEU A 92 -17.44 -5.09 30.36
CA LEU A 92 -18.45 -6.14 30.58
C LEU A 92 -17.88 -7.37 31.29
N HIS A 93 -16.58 -7.64 31.10
CA HIS A 93 -15.92 -8.83 31.60
C HIS A 93 -14.60 -8.53 32.32
N PRO A 94 -14.52 -7.51 33.20
CA PRO A 94 -13.23 -7.13 33.80
C PRO A 94 -12.54 -8.27 34.55
N ARG A 95 -13.31 -9.22 35.12
CA ARG A 95 -12.76 -10.39 35.83
C ARG A 95 -11.96 -11.37 34.97
N SER A 96 -12.08 -11.31 33.63
CA SER A 96 -11.26 -12.15 32.74
C SER A 96 -9.88 -11.56 32.47
N ILE A 97 -9.65 -10.30 32.83
CA ILE A 97 -8.40 -9.58 32.57
C ILE A 97 -7.39 -9.90 33.66
N LYS A 98 -6.17 -10.26 33.27
CA LYS A 98 -5.04 -10.39 34.22
C LYS A 98 -4.78 -9.03 34.86
N ARG A 99 -4.57 -9.01 36.18
CA ARG A 99 -4.48 -7.78 36.98
C ARG A 99 -3.46 -6.79 36.40
N GLU A 100 -2.29 -7.27 36.04
CA GLU A 100 -1.15 -6.52 35.51
C GLU A 100 -1.32 -6.07 34.04
N VAL A 101 -2.29 -6.64 33.31
CA VAL A 101 -2.54 -6.29 31.89
C VAL A 101 -3.51 -5.11 31.76
N LEU A 102 -4.39 -4.89 32.74
CA LEU A 102 -5.42 -3.85 32.66
C LEU A 102 -4.85 -2.44 32.35
N PRO A 103 -3.77 -1.95 33.00
CA PRO A 103 -3.25 -0.63 32.71
C PRO A 103 -2.80 -0.47 31.24
N PHE A 104 -2.15 -1.49 30.67
CA PHE A 104 -1.78 -1.49 29.24
C PHE A 104 -3.01 -1.40 28.34
N MET A 105 -4.06 -2.17 28.64
CA MET A 105 -5.31 -2.11 27.89
C MET A 105 -5.95 -0.72 27.97
N LEU A 106 -5.94 -0.07 29.14
CA LEU A 106 -6.50 1.27 29.33
C LEU A 106 -5.74 2.36 28.56
N TYR A 107 -4.42 2.27 28.43
CA TYR A 107 -3.67 3.14 27.52
C TYR A 107 -3.95 2.80 26.05
N TYR A 108 -4.03 1.50 25.74
CA TYR A 108 -4.20 1.03 24.37
C TYR A 108 -5.53 1.46 23.74
N VAL A 109 -6.63 1.54 24.49
CA VAL A 109 -7.95 1.89 23.93
C VAL A 109 -8.03 3.32 23.36
N ASP A 110 -7.17 4.23 23.80
CA ASP A 110 -7.07 5.58 23.24
C ASP A 110 -5.95 5.71 22.20
N LEU A 111 -5.14 4.67 22.02
CA LEU A 111 -4.02 4.70 21.08
C LEU A 111 -4.55 4.96 19.66
N GLY A 112 -4.08 6.05 19.07
CA GLY A 112 -4.42 6.47 17.72
C GLY A 112 -3.25 6.31 16.76
N TYR A 113 -3.52 6.50 15.48
CA TYR A 113 -2.48 6.61 14.46
C TYR A 113 -2.22 8.10 14.21
N GLU A 114 -0.97 8.56 14.32
CA GLU A 114 -0.68 10.01 14.37
C GLU A 114 -0.96 10.76 13.06
N SER A 115 -0.95 10.09 11.91
CA SER A 115 -1.43 10.63 10.62
C SER A 115 -1.28 9.57 9.53
N LEU A 116 -2.23 9.50 8.59
CA LEU A 116 -1.97 8.83 7.31
C LEU A 116 -1.75 9.90 6.24
N SER A 117 -0.73 9.71 5.41
CA SER A 117 -0.57 10.46 4.17
C SER A 117 -0.73 9.51 2.99
N THR A 118 -1.40 10.01 1.93
CA THR A 118 -1.45 9.33 0.64
C THR A 118 -0.48 10.02 -0.30
N GLU A 119 0.28 9.25 -1.06
CA GLU A 119 1.11 9.76 -2.15
C GLU A 119 0.31 10.01 -3.43
N ALA A 120 -0.98 9.65 -3.44
CA ALA A 120 -1.83 9.75 -4.62
C ALA A 120 -1.96 11.19 -5.13
N SER A 121 -1.95 12.18 -4.25
CA SER A 121 -2.02 13.61 -4.61
C SER A 121 -0.81 14.06 -5.43
N ASN A 122 0.39 13.65 -5.03
CA ASN A 122 1.63 13.96 -5.74
C ASN A 122 1.68 13.29 -7.12
N LEU A 123 1.10 12.10 -7.25
CA LEU A 123 0.98 11.40 -8.52
C LEU A 123 -0.10 12.01 -9.42
N ALA A 124 -1.23 12.42 -8.83
CA ALA A 124 -2.32 13.08 -9.55
C ALA A 124 -1.85 14.32 -10.31
N GLN A 125 -0.98 15.12 -9.69
CA GLN A 125 -0.42 16.33 -10.31
C GLN A 125 0.51 16.04 -11.50
N LYS A 126 1.06 14.84 -11.59
CA LYS A 126 1.97 14.40 -12.66
C LYS A 126 1.23 13.75 -13.84
N LEU A 127 -0.08 13.54 -13.72
CA LEU A 127 -0.89 12.92 -14.75
C LEU A 127 -1.18 13.93 -15.88
N ASN A 128 -0.59 13.69 -17.04
CA ASN A 128 -0.97 14.37 -18.27
C ASN A 128 -2.09 13.59 -18.96
N LEU A 129 -3.33 13.83 -18.52
CA LEU A 129 -4.53 13.13 -19.02
C LEU A 129 -5.15 13.91 -20.18
N ASP A 130 -5.48 13.19 -21.25
CA ASP A 130 -6.25 13.75 -22.37
C ASP A 130 -7.66 14.12 -21.88
N PRO A 131 -8.03 15.43 -21.87
CA PRO A 131 -9.34 15.86 -21.40
C PRO A 131 -10.46 15.43 -22.36
N GLU A 132 -10.17 15.03 -23.59
CA GLU A 132 -11.17 14.53 -24.53
C GLU A 132 -11.44 13.04 -24.33
N ASP A 133 -10.49 12.29 -23.73
CA ASP A 133 -10.68 10.89 -23.37
C ASP A 133 -11.54 10.77 -22.10
N LEU A 134 -12.74 10.22 -22.26
CA LEU A 134 -13.68 10.00 -21.16
C LEU A 134 -13.10 9.11 -20.05
N ARG A 135 -12.28 8.10 -20.39
CA ARG A 135 -11.66 7.20 -19.40
C ARG A 135 -10.67 7.95 -18.54
N GLN A 136 -9.83 8.77 -19.19
CA GLN A 136 -8.82 9.56 -18.53
C GLN A 136 -9.43 10.66 -17.65
N ARG A 137 -10.50 11.32 -18.09
CA ARG A 137 -11.28 12.25 -17.23
C ARG A 137 -11.89 11.57 -16.00
N ASN A 138 -12.50 10.40 -16.18
CA ASN A 138 -13.11 9.66 -15.07
C ASN A 138 -12.05 9.23 -14.04
N LEU A 139 -10.87 8.82 -14.53
CA LEU A 139 -9.72 8.52 -13.70
C LEU A 139 -9.22 9.75 -12.92
N ALA A 140 -9.06 10.91 -13.59
CA ALA A 140 -8.65 12.15 -12.93
C ALA A 140 -9.60 12.50 -11.77
N LYS A 141 -10.90 12.44 -12.05
CA LYS A 141 -11.95 12.69 -11.06
C LYS A 141 -11.87 11.71 -9.89
N ALA A 142 -11.67 10.42 -10.17
CA ALA A 142 -11.55 9.38 -9.15
C ALA A 142 -10.38 9.63 -8.20
N ILE A 143 -9.23 10.07 -8.72
CA ILE A 143 -8.03 10.35 -7.92
C ILE A 143 -8.23 11.59 -7.05
N SER A 144 -8.77 12.67 -7.61
CA SER A 144 -9.07 13.90 -6.85
C SER A 144 -10.14 13.70 -5.77
N GLU A 145 -11.14 12.85 -6.02
CA GLU A 145 -12.13 12.47 -5.00
C GLU A 145 -11.50 11.70 -3.84
N TYR A 146 -10.60 10.77 -4.17
CA TYR A 146 -9.92 9.96 -3.17
C TYR A 146 -9.06 10.79 -2.22
N GLU A 147 -8.29 11.75 -2.74
CA GLU A 147 -7.46 12.66 -1.94
C GLU A 147 -8.27 13.36 -0.83
N ARG A 148 -9.43 13.92 -1.18
CA ARG A 148 -10.29 14.62 -0.22
C ARG A 148 -10.80 13.70 0.88
N ASN A 149 -11.15 12.45 0.52
CA ASN A 149 -11.69 11.50 1.48
C ASN A 149 -10.61 10.92 2.40
N PHE A 150 -9.39 10.74 1.88
CA PHE A 150 -8.26 10.25 2.66
C PHE A 150 -7.91 11.22 3.81
N GLN A 151 -7.88 12.53 3.56
CA GLN A 151 -7.61 13.56 4.59
C GLN A 151 -8.62 13.56 5.76
N VAL A 152 -9.88 13.17 5.52
CA VAL A 152 -10.90 13.08 6.58
C VAL A 152 -10.61 11.91 7.54
N THR A 153 -9.81 10.94 7.11
CA THR A 153 -9.54 9.68 7.80
C THR A 153 -8.31 9.75 8.72
N THR A 154 -7.66 10.91 8.87
CA THR A 154 -6.32 11.00 9.50
C THR A 154 -6.30 11.57 10.91
N TYR A 155 -7.45 11.95 11.46
CA TYR A 155 -7.56 12.57 12.78
C TYR A 155 -8.33 11.67 13.76
N PHE A 156 -7.62 10.76 14.41
CA PHE A 156 -8.20 9.80 15.37
C PHE A 156 -7.56 9.84 16.77
N ASN A 157 -6.99 10.98 17.17
CA ASN A 157 -6.18 11.11 18.39
C ASN A 157 -6.96 11.67 19.59
N GLU A 158 -8.25 11.36 19.70
CA GLU A 158 -9.06 11.80 20.85
C GLU A 158 -8.71 10.97 22.10
N LYS A 159 -8.21 11.63 23.14
CA LYS A 159 -7.89 11.02 24.45
C LYS A 159 -9.08 11.11 25.40
N TYR A 160 -9.66 9.98 25.79
CA TYR A 160 -10.74 9.88 26.76
C TYR A 160 -10.29 9.21 28.06
N VAL A 161 -9.69 8.02 27.95
CA VAL A 161 -9.23 7.17 29.05
C VAL A 161 -7.84 7.58 29.49
N THR A 162 -6.90 7.74 28.55
CA THR A 162 -5.50 8.09 28.81
C THR A 162 -5.38 9.40 29.59
N ALA A 163 -6.23 10.39 29.27
CA ALA A 163 -6.26 11.65 30.01
C ALA A 163 -6.58 11.48 31.51
N LEU A 164 -7.37 10.45 31.88
CA LEU A 164 -7.66 10.14 33.28
C LEU A 164 -6.48 9.42 33.96
N LEU A 165 -5.78 8.55 33.24
CA LEU A 165 -4.59 7.86 33.75
C LEU A 165 -3.46 8.86 34.01
N GLU A 166 -3.24 9.78 33.07
CA GLU A 166 -2.28 10.88 33.17
C GLU A 166 -2.58 11.78 34.40
N GLN A 167 -3.86 12.06 34.69
CA GLN A 167 -4.25 12.82 35.90
C GLN A 167 -3.91 12.11 37.21
N GLN A 168 -3.85 10.78 37.21
CA GLN A 168 -3.42 9.99 38.36
C GLN A 168 -1.90 9.72 38.36
N GLN A 169 -1.16 10.31 37.41
CA GLN A 169 0.29 10.19 37.27
C GLN A 169 0.76 8.75 37.03
N LEU A 170 -0.08 7.91 36.40
CA LEU A 170 0.36 6.59 35.94
C LEU A 170 1.41 6.72 34.83
N SER A 171 2.39 5.83 34.87
CA SER A 171 3.48 5.73 33.90
C SER A 171 2.92 5.40 32.51
N GLN A 172 3.49 6.01 31.48
CA GLN A 172 3.04 5.79 30.10
C GLN A 172 3.84 4.65 29.43
N PRO A 173 3.20 3.52 29.11
CA PRO A 173 3.88 2.41 28.45
C PRO A 173 4.14 2.74 26.97
N SER A 174 5.23 2.19 26.42
CA SER A 174 5.44 2.19 24.98
C SER A 174 4.55 1.12 24.34
N LEU A 175 3.51 1.55 23.64
CA LEU A 175 2.56 0.69 22.94
C LEU A 175 2.62 0.98 21.44
N ILE A 176 2.51 -0.07 20.64
CA ILE A 176 2.44 0.03 19.19
C ILE A 176 1.04 -0.40 18.76
N PHE A 177 0.34 0.51 18.07
CA PHE A 177 -1.00 0.27 17.54
C PHE A 177 -0.99 -1.01 16.70
N HIS A 178 -2.03 -1.84 16.86
CA HIS A 178 -2.18 -3.16 16.23
C HIS A 178 -1.21 -4.24 16.75
N LEU A 179 0.09 -3.97 16.85
CA LEU A 179 1.08 -4.95 17.31
C LEU A 179 0.90 -5.37 18.77
N SER A 180 0.74 -4.40 19.68
CA SER A 180 0.68 -4.69 21.12
C SER A 180 -0.51 -5.58 21.48
N GLU A 181 -1.64 -5.45 20.78
CA GLU A 181 -2.82 -6.29 21.03
C GLU A 181 -2.74 -7.65 20.36
N GLN A 182 -2.30 -7.73 19.09
CA GLN A 182 -2.17 -9.00 18.36
C GLN A 182 -1.26 -10.00 19.09
N ASN A 183 -0.21 -9.50 19.74
CA ASN A 183 0.68 -10.31 20.56
C ASN A 183 0.23 -10.43 22.03
N ASN A 184 -0.99 -10.00 22.36
CA ASN A 184 -1.57 -10.03 23.71
C ASN A 184 -0.63 -9.42 24.77
N PHE A 185 -0.02 -8.28 24.44
CA PHE A 185 0.93 -7.56 25.28
C PHE A 185 2.15 -8.39 25.73
N LYS A 186 2.51 -9.46 24.99
CA LYS A 186 3.69 -10.29 25.33
C LYS A 186 5.04 -9.61 25.05
N GLU A 187 5.04 -8.59 24.19
CA GLU A 187 6.24 -7.85 23.82
C GLU A 187 6.50 -6.62 24.72
N VAL A 188 5.59 -6.33 25.66
CA VAL A 188 5.82 -5.31 26.69
C VAL A 188 6.31 -5.96 27.98
N ASP A 189 7.15 -5.25 28.74
CA ASP A 189 7.54 -5.68 30.07
C ASP A 189 6.33 -5.66 31.01
N LEU A 190 5.82 -6.84 31.39
CA LEU A 190 4.67 -6.95 32.28
C LEU A 190 4.94 -6.41 33.69
N ASN A 191 6.20 -6.15 34.05
CA ASN A 191 6.57 -5.50 35.32
C ASN A 191 6.72 -3.97 35.18
N PHE A 192 6.32 -3.38 34.05
CA PHE A 192 6.44 -1.94 33.82
C PHE A 192 5.68 -1.10 34.85
N PHE A 193 4.50 -1.58 35.27
CA PHE A 193 3.69 -0.93 36.30
C PHE A 193 3.95 -1.54 37.67
N ASP A 194 4.04 -0.70 38.69
CA ASP A 194 4.10 -1.17 40.07
C ASP A 194 2.71 -1.59 40.61
N ASP A 195 2.71 -2.23 41.79
CA ASP A 195 1.47 -2.72 42.42
C ASP A 195 0.46 -1.60 42.74
N ASP A 196 0.94 -0.38 43.01
CA ASP A 196 0.12 0.79 43.36
C ASP A 196 -0.53 1.39 42.11
N GLU A 197 0.19 1.50 41.01
CA GLU A 197 -0.33 1.89 39.69
C GLU A 197 -1.38 0.90 39.20
N ILE A 198 -1.09 -0.40 39.32
CA ILE A 198 -2.03 -1.47 39.00
C ILE A 198 -3.30 -1.32 39.85
N ALA A 199 -3.16 -1.21 41.19
CA ALA A 199 -4.31 -1.04 42.08
C ALA A 199 -5.12 0.24 41.75
N THR A 200 -4.44 1.32 41.38
CA THR A 200 -5.06 2.59 40.98
C THR A 200 -5.88 2.41 39.70
N ALA A 201 -5.34 1.76 38.68
CA ALA A 201 -6.07 1.48 37.43
C ALA A 201 -7.36 0.66 37.69
N TRP A 202 -7.29 -0.37 38.53
CA TRP A 202 -8.46 -1.16 38.93
C TRP A 202 -9.50 -0.35 39.69
N LYS A 203 -9.08 0.48 40.64
CA LYS A 203 -9.98 1.39 41.37
C LYS A 203 -10.64 2.41 40.43
N MET A 204 -9.88 2.95 39.47
CA MET A 204 -10.40 3.89 38.48
C MET A 204 -11.48 3.25 37.61
N LEU A 205 -11.33 1.98 37.23
CA LEU A 205 -12.30 1.25 36.40
C LEU A 205 -13.71 1.21 37.01
N GLU A 206 -13.82 1.18 38.34
CA GLU A 206 -15.11 1.20 39.05
C GLU A 206 -15.77 2.59 39.06
N SER A 207 -15.03 3.65 38.74
CA SER A 207 -15.54 5.02 38.80
C SER A 207 -16.54 5.33 37.67
N PRO A 208 -17.61 6.10 37.94
CA PRO A 208 -18.52 6.58 36.90
C PRO A 208 -17.83 7.41 35.81
N LEU A 209 -16.74 8.10 36.16
CA LEU A 209 -15.96 8.91 35.24
C LEU A 209 -15.22 8.02 34.22
N MET A 210 -14.51 6.99 34.67
CA MET A 210 -13.82 6.05 33.78
C MET A 210 -14.81 5.29 32.90
N GLN A 211 -15.94 4.85 33.46
CA GLN A 211 -16.99 4.18 32.68
C GLN A 211 -17.60 5.09 31.59
N ARG A 212 -17.67 6.41 31.81
CA ARG A 212 -18.05 7.38 30.77
C ARG A 212 -16.96 7.53 29.72
N ALA A 213 -15.71 7.67 30.12
CA ALA A 213 -14.57 7.77 29.21
C ALA A 213 -14.49 6.55 28.27
N LEU A 214 -14.62 5.33 28.81
CA LEU A 214 -14.65 4.10 28.02
C LEU A 214 -15.84 4.05 27.05
N ARG A 215 -17.02 4.58 27.42
CA ARG A 215 -18.15 4.70 26.48
C ARG A 215 -17.86 5.69 25.34
N SER A 216 -17.25 6.82 25.66
CA SER A 216 -16.86 7.81 24.64
C SER A 216 -15.81 7.23 23.69
N ALA A 217 -14.75 6.60 24.23
CA ALA A 217 -13.74 5.90 23.43
C ALA A 217 -14.39 4.83 22.53
N ARG A 218 -15.35 4.06 23.05
CA ARG A 218 -16.08 3.05 22.26
C ARG A 218 -16.84 3.67 21.09
N ASN A 219 -17.63 4.71 21.34
CA ASN A 219 -18.40 5.42 20.31
C ASN A 219 -17.46 6.01 19.25
N GLU A 220 -16.30 6.48 19.67
CA GLU A 220 -15.25 6.98 18.79
C GLU A 220 -14.72 5.90 17.85
N LYS A 221 -14.39 4.71 18.38
CA LYS A 221 -13.95 3.59 17.52
C LYS A 221 -15.02 3.16 16.53
N GLU A 222 -16.29 3.13 16.93
CA GLU A 222 -17.39 2.83 16.01
C GLU A 222 -17.52 3.85 14.87
N ARG A 223 -17.32 5.14 15.17
CA ARG A 223 -17.30 6.20 14.16
C ARG A 223 -16.14 6.00 13.19
N ASN A 224 -14.95 5.72 13.73
CA ASN A 224 -13.73 5.59 12.95
C ASN A 224 -13.77 4.34 12.05
N ILE A 225 -14.28 3.22 12.55
CA ILE A 225 -14.55 1.99 11.78
C ILE A 225 -15.47 2.28 10.59
N LYS A 226 -16.54 3.06 10.78
CA LYS A 226 -17.48 3.42 9.69
C LYS A 226 -16.82 4.29 8.62
N ILE A 227 -16.04 5.29 9.05
CA ILE A 227 -15.26 6.14 8.13
C ILE A 227 -14.26 5.30 7.34
N LEU A 228 -13.50 4.42 8.01
CA LEU A 228 -12.54 3.54 7.36
C LEU A 228 -13.22 2.57 6.38
N SER A 229 -14.32 1.93 6.77
CA SER A 229 -15.12 1.06 5.91
C SER A 229 -15.55 1.75 4.61
N PHE A 230 -16.03 2.99 4.71
CA PHE A 230 -16.42 3.79 3.55
C PHE A 230 -15.23 4.05 2.61
N ASN A 231 -14.08 4.44 3.17
CA ASN A 231 -12.88 4.72 2.38
C ASN A 231 -12.27 3.48 1.74
N ILE A 232 -12.22 2.35 2.47
CA ILE A 232 -11.78 1.05 1.94
C ILE A 232 -12.62 0.68 0.71
N ASN A 233 -13.94 0.83 0.80
CA ASN A 233 -14.84 0.52 -0.32
C ASN A 233 -14.62 1.45 -1.51
N ILE A 234 -14.35 2.74 -1.27
CA ILE A 234 -14.00 3.68 -2.34
C ILE A 234 -12.72 3.25 -3.05
N ILE A 235 -11.64 2.99 -2.32
CA ILE A 235 -10.36 2.59 -2.93
C ILE A 235 -10.54 1.30 -3.73
N LYS A 236 -11.20 0.29 -3.16
CA LYS A 236 -11.47 -0.98 -3.86
C LYS A 236 -12.22 -0.74 -5.17
N ALA A 237 -13.27 0.09 -5.15
CA ALA A 237 -14.01 0.44 -6.35
C ALA A 237 -13.15 1.20 -7.39
N LYS A 238 -12.29 2.13 -6.95
CA LYS A 238 -11.39 2.85 -7.86
C LYS A 238 -10.32 1.93 -8.46
N LYS A 239 -9.71 1.04 -7.67
CA LYS A 239 -8.77 0.03 -8.17
C LYS A 239 -9.43 -0.90 -9.19
N ALA A 240 -10.64 -1.37 -8.91
CA ALA A 240 -11.39 -2.22 -9.83
C ALA A 240 -11.66 -1.50 -11.16
N ALA A 241 -12.08 -0.22 -11.12
CA ALA A 241 -12.29 0.57 -12.32
C ALA A 241 -10.99 0.79 -13.13
N ILE A 242 -9.85 1.03 -12.47
CA ILE A 242 -8.56 1.13 -13.14
C ILE A 242 -8.23 -0.18 -13.86
N ALA A 243 -8.36 -1.33 -13.18
CA ALA A 243 -8.10 -2.64 -13.77
C ALA A 243 -9.07 -2.98 -14.92
N GLU A 244 -10.32 -2.52 -14.86
CA GLU A 244 -11.29 -2.70 -15.94
C GLU A 244 -10.91 -1.90 -17.20
N TYR A 245 -10.50 -0.64 -17.04
CA TYR A 245 -10.12 0.21 -18.17
C TYR A 245 -8.69 -0.05 -18.68
N TYR A 246 -7.81 -0.53 -17.81
CA TYR A 246 -6.39 -0.75 -18.05
C TYR A 246 -5.97 -2.11 -17.47
N PRO A 247 -6.30 -3.23 -18.14
CA PRO A 247 -6.08 -4.59 -17.62
C PRO A 247 -4.60 -4.97 -17.49
N ASP A 248 -3.71 -4.26 -18.18
CA ASP A 248 -2.26 -4.48 -18.13
C ASP A 248 -1.57 -3.73 -16.97
N VAL A 249 -2.33 -3.05 -16.10
CA VAL A 249 -1.77 -2.37 -14.92
C VAL A 249 -1.14 -3.37 -13.97
N VAL A 250 0.03 -3.04 -13.43
CA VAL A 250 0.77 -3.92 -12.51
C VAL A 250 1.06 -3.25 -11.17
N LEU A 251 1.33 -4.07 -10.15
CA LEU A 251 1.88 -3.57 -8.89
C LEU A 251 3.39 -3.38 -9.03
N LEU A 252 3.91 -2.31 -8.44
CA LEU A 252 5.32 -1.91 -8.50
C LEU A 252 6.07 -2.18 -7.19
N TYR A 253 5.71 -3.24 -6.47
CA TYR A 253 6.51 -3.73 -5.34
C TYR A 253 7.87 -4.25 -5.83
N ARG A 254 8.93 -4.02 -5.06
CA ARG A 254 10.30 -4.40 -5.43
C ARG A 254 11.10 -4.86 -4.23
N ASN A 255 12.08 -5.73 -4.44
CA ASN A 255 12.98 -6.17 -3.36
C ASN A 255 12.22 -6.65 -2.12
N ILE A 256 11.25 -7.56 -2.35
CA ILE A 256 10.54 -8.17 -1.23
C ILE A 256 11.47 -9.20 -0.60
N GLY A 257 11.68 -9.06 0.71
CA GLY A 257 12.52 -9.95 1.50
C GLY A 257 11.74 -10.58 2.64
N ILE A 258 12.25 -11.69 3.15
CA ILE A 258 11.90 -12.24 4.45
C ILE A 258 13.05 -11.98 5.42
N THR A 259 12.73 -11.52 6.64
CA THR A 259 13.69 -11.17 7.70
C THR A 259 13.27 -11.76 9.04
N GLY A 260 14.19 -11.88 9.99
CA GLY A 260 13.90 -12.30 11.37
C GLY A 260 14.84 -13.35 11.95
N ASP A 261 14.71 -13.57 13.26
CA ASP A 261 15.53 -14.54 14.00
C ASP A 261 15.25 -16.00 13.60
N GLY A 262 14.08 -16.28 12.98
CA GLY A 262 13.72 -17.58 12.45
C GLY A 262 14.53 -18.03 11.23
N LEU A 263 15.23 -17.11 10.55
CA LEU A 263 16.09 -17.38 9.39
C LEU A 263 17.50 -17.77 9.81
N GLU A 264 18.28 -18.46 8.96
CA GLU A 264 19.71 -18.77 9.22
C GLU A 264 20.62 -17.55 9.45
N LEU A 265 20.19 -16.35 9.06
CA LEU A 265 20.92 -15.11 9.31
C LEU A 265 20.80 -14.58 10.75
N ASN A 266 19.75 -14.94 11.49
CA ASN A 266 19.46 -14.50 12.87
C ASN A 266 19.33 -12.99 13.02
N SER A 267 18.80 -12.32 12.01
CA SER A 267 18.93 -10.87 11.87
C SER A 267 17.61 -10.26 11.48
N TRP A 268 17.30 -9.13 12.09
CA TRP A 268 16.21 -8.23 11.68
C TRP A 268 16.71 -7.11 10.75
N ASP A 269 18.03 -7.04 10.53
CA ASP A 269 18.68 -6.05 9.66
C ASP A 269 19.02 -6.60 8.27
N LYS A 270 18.86 -7.90 8.04
CA LYS A 270 19.24 -8.59 6.80
C LYS A 270 18.12 -9.49 6.32
N ASP A 271 17.94 -9.51 5.01
CA ASP A 271 16.84 -10.23 4.39
C ASP A 271 17.36 -11.39 3.57
N VAL A 272 16.48 -12.37 3.37
CA VAL A 272 16.57 -13.30 2.25
C VAL A 272 15.62 -12.77 1.19
N ASP A 273 16.17 -12.37 0.04
CA ASP A 273 15.41 -11.80 -1.07
C ASP A 273 14.51 -12.86 -1.71
N LEU A 274 13.23 -12.53 -1.86
CA LEU A 274 12.28 -13.31 -2.66
C LEU A 274 12.37 -12.88 -4.12
N GLN A 275 12.07 -13.83 -5.00
CA GLN A 275 11.99 -13.59 -6.44
C GLN A 275 10.53 -13.44 -6.86
N PRO A 276 10.21 -12.49 -7.75
CA PRO A 276 8.85 -12.38 -8.27
C PRO A 276 8.56 -13.57 -9.18
N ARG A 277 7.41 -14.22 -8.98
CA ARG A 277 6.95 -15.34 -9.81
C ARG A 277 6.59 -14.90 -11.23
N ASP A 278 6.10 -13.67 -11.37
CA ASP A 278 5.62 -13.13 -12.63
C ASP A 278 5.90 -11.62 -12.79
N LYS A 279 5.60 -11.08 -13.96
CA LYS A 279 5.79 -9.65 -14.30
C LYS A 279 4.83 -8.72 -13.56
N SER A 280 3.77 -9.24 -12.95
CA SER A 280 2.81 -8.46 -12.18
C SER A 280 3.33 -8.12 -10.79
N HIS A 281 4.44 -8.75 -10.35
CA HIS A 281 5.09 -8.53 -9.06
C HIS A 281 4.13 -8.68 -7.86
N THR A 282 3.10 -9.50 -8.02
CA THR A 282 2.10 -9.77 -6.99
C THR A 282 2.48 -10.95 -6.11
N ILE A 283 3.16 -11.95 -6.67
CA ILE A 283 3.59 -13.14 -5.96
C ILE A 283 5.10 -13.21 -5.92
N TRP A 284 5.64 -13.40 -4.73
CA TRP A 284 7.06 -13.47 -4.42
C TRP A 284 7.37 -14.81 -3.76
N GLU A 285 8.48 -15.43 -4.11
CA GLU A 285 8.84 -16.75 -3.60
C GLU A 285 10.34 -16.95 -3.41
N ALA A 286 10.69 -17.81 -2.46
CA ALA A 286 12.06 -18.26 -2.23
C ALA A 286 12.07 -19.60 -1.49
N ASP A 287 13.11 -20.39 -1.72
CA ASP A 287 13.40 -21.54 -0.87
C ASP A 287 14.24 -21.08 0.32
N VAL A 288 13.71 -21.25 1.53
CA VAL A 288 14.26 -20.71 2.76
C VAL A 288 14.45 -21.82 3.78
N LYS A 289 15.62 -21.85 4.40
CA LYS A 289 15.89 -22.68 5.57
C LYS A 289 15.57 -21.92 6.85
N LEU A 290 14.66 -22.46 7.64
CA LEU A 290 14.23 -21.90 8.91
C LEU A 290 14.83 -22.70 10.06
N ARG A 291 15.21 -22.00 11.14
CA ARG A 291 15.69 -22.60 12.40
C ARG A 291 14.64 -22.61 13.51
N GLY A 292 13.44 -22.10 13.22
CA GLY A 292 12.43 -21.81 14.22
C GLY A 292 12.68 -20.45 14.88
N GLY A 293 11.61 -19.72 15.19
CA GLY A 293 11.69 -18.34 15.65
C GLY A 293 10.56 -17.51 15.06
N LEU A 294 10.86 -16.26 14.77
CA LEU A 294 9.96 -15.24 14.25
C LEU A 294 10.49 -14.71 12.92
N VAL A 295 9.58 -14.44 11.99
CA VAL A 295 9.90 -13.83 10.69
C VAL A 295 8.88 -12.76 10.29
N LYS A 296 9.25 -11.89 9.35
CA LYS A 296 8.37 -10.96 8.65
C LYS A 296 8.77 -10.80 7.20
N PHE A 297 7.83 -10.33 6.39
CA PHE A 297 8.10 -9.85 5.04
C PHE A 297 8.26 -8.33 5.04
N ARG A 298 9.15 -7.80 4.20
CA ARG A 298 9.28 -6.35 4.00
C ARG A 298 9.75 -5.99 2.59
N GLU A 299 9.48 -4.76 2.18
CA GLU A 299 9.94 -4.19 0.92
C GLU A 299 11.20 -3.35 1.13
N GLY A 300 12.24 -3.58 0.33
CA GLY A 300 13.36 -2.65 0.23
C GLY A 300 14.32 -2.62 1.41
N ASP A 301 14.43 -3.72 2.18
CA ASP A 301 15.27 -3.81 3.40
C ASP A 301 14.93 -2.76 4.47
N ASP A 302 13.70 -2.22 4.43
CA ASP A 302 13.24 -1.15 5.29
C ASP A 302 11.91 -1.49 5.97
N TRP A 303 11.64 -0.86 7.11
CA TRP A 303 10.44 -1.12 7.90
C TRP A 303 9.20 -0.32 7.45
N THR A 304 9.32 0.57 6.46
CA THR A 304 8.20 1.39 5.94
C THR A 304 7.07 0.54 5.38
N LEU A 305 7.39 -0.60 4.74
CA LEU A 305 6.41 -1.50 4.15
C LEU A 305 6.75 -2.93 4.60
N ASN A 306 6.02 -3.41 5.60
CA ASN A 306 6.23 -4.74 6.15
C ASN A 306 4.90 -5.44 6.43
N TRP A 307 4.94 -6.76 6.33
CA TRP A 307 3.80 -7.63 6.54
C TRP A 307 4.18 -8.76 7.48
N GLY A 308 3.25 -9.08 8.36
CA GLY A 308 3.38 -10.13 9.34
C GLY A 308 2.12 -10.99 9.40
N GLY A 309 1.96 -11.72 10.49
CA GLY A 309 0.82 -12.57 10.78
C GLY A 309 1.08 -13.46 11.98
N THR A 310 0.06 -14.16 12.45
CA THR A 310 0.11 -14.92 13.71
C THR A 310 -0.02 -16.43 13.54
N VAL A 311 -0.13 -16.90 12.29
CA VAL A 311 -0.45 -18.30 11.97
C VAL A 311 0.63 -18.89 11.07
N PHE A 312 0.95 -20.17 11.28
CA PHE A 312 1.93 -20.90 10.48
C PHE A 312 1.42 -22.34 10.27
N PRO A 313 1.63 -22.96 9.09
CA PRO A 313 2.48 -22.53 7.98
C PRO A 313 1.81 -21.64 6.94
N GLU A 314 0.52 -21.35 7.06
CA GLU A 314 -0.20 -20.50 6.11
C GLU A 314 -1.07 -19.51 6.88
N GLY A 315 -1.18 -18.29 6.36
CA GLY A 315 -1.91 -17.23 7.04
C GLY A 315 -2.12 -15.99 6.19
N ASN A 316 -2.95 -15.09 6.70
CA ASN A 316 -3.14 -13.78 6.10
C ASN A 316 -1.92 -12.91 6.41
N ALA A 317 -1.43 -12.22 5.39
CA ALA A 317 -0.43 -11.19 5.50
C ALA A 317 -1.08 -9.89 5.98
N VAL A 318 -0.69 -9.44 7.15
CA VAL A 318 -1.23 -8.23 7.77
C VAL A 318 -0.18 -7.13 7.68
N PHE A 319 -0.53 -6.01 7.05
CA PHE A 319 0.32 -4.84 6.97
C PHE A 319 0.58 -4.27 8.37
N TYR A 320 1.85 -4.05 8.71
CA TYR A 320 2.31 -3.80 10.08
C TYR A 320 1.83 -4.83 11.12
N GLY A 321 1.50 -6.04 10.69
CA GLY A 321 1.05 -7.12 11.58
C GLY A 321 2.18 -7.70 12.43
N SER A 322 1.84 -8.56 13.37
CA SER A 322 2.80 -9.22 14.28
C SER A 322 3.83 -10.10 13.56
N ASN A 323 4.94 -10.40 14.22
CA ASN A 323 5.94 -11.33 13.68
C ASN A 323 5.35 -12.76 13.55
N ILE A 324 5.63 -13.42 12.44
CA ILE A 324 5.12 -14.76 12.11
C ILE A 324 5.94 -15.82 12.86
N PRO A 325 5.33 -16.64 13.73
CA PRO A 325 6.03 -17.74 14.38
C PRO A 325 6.28 -18.88 13.40
N VAL A 326 7.53 -19.32 13.26
CA VAL A 326 7.93 -20.38 12.34
C VAL A 326 8.57 -21.56 13.05
N LYS A 327 8.52 -22.73 12.41
CA LYS A 327 9.21 -23.95 12.84
C LYS A 327 10.48 -24.17 12.00
N ALA A 328 11.43 -24.91 12.56
CA ALA A 328 12.62 -25.30 11.84
C ALA A 328 12.27 -26.25 10.68
N GLY A 329 12.91 -26.07 9.53
CA GLY A 329 12.66 -26.86 8.34
C GLY A 329 13.14 -26.18 7.06
N GLN A 330 13.05 -26.89 5.95
CA GLN A 330 13.30 -26.32 4.61
C GLN A 330 11.94 -26.05 3.96
N TYR A 331 11.70 -24.81 3.54
CA TYR A 331 10.40 -24.40 3.01
C TYR A 331 10.53 -23.67 1.69
N HIS A 332 9.61 -23.93 0.77
CA HIS A 332 9.27 -23.05 -0.33
C HIS A 332 8.27 -22.02 0.20
N VAL A 333 8.74 -20.78 0.35
CA VAL A 333 7.96 -19.66 0.85
C VAL A 333 7.28 -18.98 -0.32
N VAL A 334 5.98 -18.73 -0.21
CA VAL A 334 5.21 -17.95 -1.17
C VAL A 334 4.53 -16.82 -0.41
N PHE A 335 4.70 -15.60 -0.90
CA PHE A 335 4.05 -14.40 -0.40
C PHE A 335 3.26 -13.74 -1.53
N ASP A 336 1.94 -13.66 -1.36
CA ASP A 336 1.01 -13.14 -2.36
C ASP A 336 0.42 -11.81 -1.84
N LEU A 337 0.86 -10.71 -2.47
CA LEU A 337 0.41 -9.34 -2.16
C LEU A 337 -0.98 -9.04 -2.73
N ASN A 338 -1.43 -9.78 -3.74
CA ASN A 338 -2.77 -9.59 -4.30
C ASN A 338 -3.82 -10.17 -3.35
N GLU A 339 -3.64 -11.43 -2.97
CA GLU A 339 -4.52 -12.14 -2.05
C GLU A 339 -4.24 -11.84 -0.57
N ARG A 340 -3.11 -11.16 -0.27
CA ARG A 340 -2.64 -10.83 1.08
C ARG A 340 -2.49 -12.07 1.96
N VAL A 341 -1.77 -13.06 1.44
CA VAL A 341 -1.51 -14.32 2.14
C VAL A 341 -0.05 -14.73 2.01
N TYR A 342 0.40 -15.57 2.93
CA TYR A 342 1.68 -16.27 2.82
C TYR A 342 1.50 -17.77 3.07
N SER A 343 2.42 -18.55 2.54
CA SER A 343 2.53 -19.98 2.80
C SER A 343 3.98 -20.44 2.90
N PHE A 344 4.23 -21.38 3.80
CA PHE A 344 5.51 -22.05 4.00
C PHE A 344 5.34 -23.54 3.67
N LYS A 345 5.63 -23.94 2.43
CA LYS A 345 5.45 -25.32 1.97
C LYS A 345 6.72 -26.11 2.19
N GLU A 346 6.66 -27.16 3.01
CA GLU A 346 7.85 -27.97 3.32
C GLU A 346 8.42 -28.62 2.05
N ILE A 347 9.73 -28.49 1.86
CA ILE A 347 10.46 -29.14 0.76
C ILE A 347 10.94 -30.48 1.30
N ALA A 348 10.42 -31.58 0.74
CA ALA A 348 10.88 -32.92 1.10
C ALA A 348 12.39 -33.01 0.87
N GLN A 349 13.15 -33.32 1.92
CA GLN A 349 14.55 -33.66 1.77
C GLN A 349 14.60 -34.99 1.00
N GLY A 350 15.04 -34.94 -0.27
CA GLY A 350 15.28 -36.15 -1.04
C GLY A 350 16.28 -37.01 -0.28
N ASN A 351 15.87 -38.23 0.07
CA ASN A 351 16.73 -39.27 0.64
C ASN A 351 17.82 -39.69 -0.34
#